data_AF-A0A9E5T7B3-F1
#
_entry.id   AF-A0A9E5T7B3-F1
#
_cell.length_a   1.000
_cell.length_b   1.000
_cell.length_c   1.000
_cell.angle_alpha   90.00
_cell.angle_beta   90.00
_cell.angle_gamma   90.00
#
_symmetry.space_group_name_H-M   'P 1'
#
loop_
_entity.id
_entity.type
_entity.pdbx_description
1 polymer ?
#
loop_
_entity_poly.entity_id
_entity_poly.type
_entity_poly.pdbx_seq_one_letter_code
_entity_poly.pdbx_strand_id
1 'polypeptide(L)' 'MQYIYFTLLAGLLYLASAWIVDRIEIAAGRRLEYRSLLFFGILLALALITFGAVETYTGKP' A
#
# COMPACT_ATOMS: atom_id res chain seq x y z
N MET A 1 0.83 -2.87 -22.19
CA MET A 1 0.79 -3.94 -21.17
C MET A 1 1.40 -3.51 -19.83
N GLN A 2 2.59 -2.90 -19.80
CA GLN A 2 3.24 -2.45 -18.55
C GLN A 2 2.38 -1.52 -17.68
N TYR A 3 1.70 -0.53 -18.28
CA TYR A 3 0.80 0.36 -17.54
C TYR A 3 -0.38 -0.38 -16.89
N ILE A 4 -0.91 -1.43 -17.53
CA ILE A 4 -2.02 -2.24 -16.98
C ILE A 4 -1.55 -2.97 -15.72
N TYR A 5 -0.35 -3.55 -15.75
CA TYR A 5 0.24 -4.19 -14.57
C TYR A 5 0.46 -3.19 -13.45
N PHE A 6 0.99 -2.00 -13.74
CA PHE A 6 1.17 -0.97 -12.73
C PHE A 6 -0.16 -0.47 -12.15
N THR A 7 -1.20 -0.32 -12.97
CA THR A 7 -2.54 0.07 -12.48
C THR A 7 -3.15 -1.03 -11.61
N LEU A 8 -3.03 -2.30 -12.01
CA LEU A 8 -3.49 -3.43 -11.19
C LEU A 8 -2.76 -3.50 -9.86
N LEU A 9 -1.44 -3.32 -9.88
CA LEU A 9 -0.59 -3.37 -8.71
C LEU A 9 -0.86 -2.18 -7.78
N ALA A 10 -1.11 -0.99 -8.32
CA ALA A 10 -1.59 0.18 -7.56
C ALA A 10 -2.96 -0.07 -6.93
N GLY A 11 -3.90 -0.69 -7.65
CA GLY A 11 -5.20 -1.09 -7.11
C GLY A 11 -5.07 -2.12 -5.97
N LEU A 12 -4.18 -3.09 -6.14
CA LEU A 12 -3.92 -4.13 -5.15
C LEU A 12 -3.26 -3.55 -3.88
N LEU A 13 -2.32 -2.61 -4.06
CA LEU A 13 -1.73 -1.83 -2.97
C LEU A 13 -2.79 -1.02 -2.22
N TYR A 14 -3.69 -0.33 -2.94
CA TYR A 14 -4.77 0.43 -2.34
C TYR A 14 -5.67 -0.45 -1.46
N LEU A 15 -6.09 -1.61 -1.99
CA LEU A 15 -6.91 -2.56 -1.24
C LEU A 15 -6.17 -3.13 -0.03
N ALA A 16 -4.89 -3.46 -0.18
CA ALA A 16 -4.04 -3.95 0.91
C ALA A 16 -3.90 -2.88 2.02
N SER A 17 -3.65 -1.63 1.66
CA SER A 17 -3.54 -0.54 2.62
C SER A 17 -4.86 -0.27 3.34
N ALA A 18 -5.99 -0.31 2.62
CA ALA A 18 -7.31 -0.16 3.22
C ALA A 18 -7.58 -1.28 4.24
N TRP A 19 -7.26 -2.52 3.88
CA TRP A 19 -7.42 -3.67 4.76
C TRP A 19 -6.54 -3.58 6.01
N ILE A 20 -5.27 -3.15 5.88
CA ILE A 20 -4.37 -2.98 7.02
C ILE A 20 -4.90 -1.91 7.96
N VAL A 21 -5.35 -0.77 7.44
CA VAL A 21 -5.92 0.31 8.26
C VAL A 21 -7.14 -0.20 9.02
N ASP A 22 -8.08 -0.88 8.35
CA ASP A 22 -9.26 -1.43 9.00
C ASP A 22 -8.88 -2.48 10.07
N ARG A 23 -7.86 -3.30 9.82
CA ARG A 23 -7.35 -4.25 10.84
C ARG A 23 -6.76 -3.55 12.05
N ILE A 24 -6.06 -2.42 11.85
CA ILE A 24 -5.55 -1.60 12.94
C ILE A 24 -6.70 -0.96 13.72
N GLU A 25 -7.75 -0.47 13.05
CA GLU A 25 -8.95 0.08 13.72
C GLU A 25 -9.69 -0.98 14.55
N ILE A 26 -9.84 -2.19 14.01
CA ILE A 26 -10.44 -3.32 14.72
C ILE A 26 -9.60 -3.69 15.96
N ALA A 27 -8.27 -3.79 15.80
CA ALA A 27 -7.36 -4.11 16.91
C ALA A 27 -7.32 -3.00 17.99
N ALA A 28 -7.46 -1.73 17.58
CA ALA A 28 -7.52 -0.60 18.49
C ALA A 28 -8.89 -0.44 19.18
N GLY A 29 -9.93 -1.12 18.69
CA GLY A 29 -11.30 -1.03 19.22
C GLY A 29 -11.95 0.35 19.04
N ARG A 30 -11.35 1.22 18.22
CA ARG A 30 -11.81 2.59 17.97
C ARG A 30 -11.45 3.02 16.55
N ARG A 31 -12.27 3.89 15.95
CA ARG A 31 -11.89 4.58 14.72
C ARG A 31 -10.72 5.51 14.99
N LEU A 32 -9.75 5.53 14.09
CA LEU A 32 -8.57 6.36 14.23
C LEU A 32 -8.88 7.77 13.70
N GLU A 33 -8.63 8.80 14.51
CA GLU A 33 -8.84 10.20 14.08
C GLU A 33 -7.97 10.54 12.86
N TYR A 34 -6.75 10.01 12.80
CA TYR A 34 -5.80 10.22 11.72
C TYR A 34 -5.78 9.05 10.71
N ARG A 35 -6.93 8.42 10.46
CA ARG A 35 -7.06 7.28 9.53
C ARG A 35 -6.46 7.57 8.15
N SER A 36 -6.68 8.77 7.61
CA SER A 36 -6.12 9.17 6.30
C SER A 36 -4.60 9.25 6.32
N LEU A 37 -4.01 9.71 7.43
CA LEU A 37 -2.57 9.81 7.60
C LEU A 37 -1.92 8.42 7.66
N LEU A 38 -2.57 7.51 8.41
CA LEU A 38 -2.14 6.11 8.50
C LEU A 38 -2.31 5.38 7.17
N PHE A 39 -3.45 5.56 6.50
CA PHE A 39 -3.68 5.01 5.17
C PHE A 39 -2.59 5.45 4.19
N PHE A 40 -2.30 6.76 4.17
CA PHE A 40 -1.24 7.30 3.32
C PHE A 40 0.14 6.73 3.68
N GLY A 41 0.50 6.69 4.97
CA GLY A 41 1.78 6.14 5.42
C GLY A 41 1.94 4.66 5.06
N ILE A 42 0.89 3.86 5.25
CA ILE A 42 0.86 2.43 4.91
C ILE A 42 0.97 2.25 3.39
N LEU A 43 0.16 2.99 2.61
CA LEU A 43 0.18 2.93 1.16
C LEU A 43 1.54 3.34 0.58
N LEU A 44 2.13 4.40 1.11
CA LEU A 44 3.45 4.87 0.71
C LEU A 44 4.53 3.82 1.03
N ALA A 45 4.53 3.28 2.25
CA ALA A 45 5.50 2.26 2.64
C ALA A 45 5.39 1.00 1.76
N LEU A 46 4.17 0.52 1.53
CA LEU A 46 3.90 -0.62 0.66
C LEU A 46 4.29 -0.34 -0.80
N ALA A 47 4.01 0.86 -1.30
CA ALA A 47 4.44 1.27 -2.64
C ALA A 47 5.97 1.26 -2.75
N LEU A 48 6.68 1.92 -1.83
CA LEU A 48 8.15 1.96 -1.84
C LEU A 48 8.76 0.56 -1.77
N ILE A 49 8.24 -0.31 -0.89
CA ILE A 49 8.70 -1.70 -0.78
C ILE A 49 8.44 -2.45 -2.10
N THR A 50 7.24 -2.31 -2.67
CA THR A 50 6.86 -3.08 -3.86
C THR A 50 7.63 -2.60 -5.10
N PHE A 51 7.68 -1.30 -5.34
CA PHE A 51 8.41 -0.74 -6.47
C PHE A 51 9.93 -0.91 -6.32
N GLY A 52 10.46 -0.74 -5.11
CA GLY A 52 11.88 -1.00 -4.82
C GLY A 52 12.24 -2.48 -4.95
N ALA A 53 11.35 -3.39 -4.55
CA ALA A 53 11.53 -4.82 -4.81
C ALA A 53 11.51 -5.12 -6.31
N VAL A 54 10.54 -4.56 -7.05
CA VAL A 54 10.48 -4.71 -8.51
C VAL A 54 11.78 -4.23 -9.15
N GLU A 55 12.31 -3.07 -8.78
CA GLU A 55 13.58 -2.54 -9.27
C GLU A 55 14.75 -3.48 -8.94
N THR A 56 14.84 -3.94 -7.68
CA THR A 56 15.89 -4.85 -7.21
C THR A 56 15.89 -6.18 -7.97
N TYR A 57 14.71 -6.76 -8.22
CA TYR A 57 14.59 -8.05 -8.91
C TYR A 57 14.61 -7.94 -10.44
N THR A 58 14.26 -6.79 -11.02
CA THR A 58 14.32 -6.58 -12.47
C THR A 58 15.64 -5.97 -12.95
N GLY A 59 16.48 -5.48 -12.04
CA GLY A 59 17.86 -5.04 -12.31
C GLY A 59 17.96 -3.86 -13.28
N LYS A 60 16.89 -3.10 -13.48
CA LYS A 60 16.87 -1.90 -14.32
C LYS A 60 16.62 -0.67 -13.44
N PRO A 61 17.54 0.33 -13.47
CA PRO A 61 17.36 1.59 -12.77
C PRO A 61 16.18 2.40 -13.33
#